data_AF-A0A1Y3MU99-F1
#
_entry.id   AF-A0A1Y3MU99-F1
#
_cell.length_a   1.000
_cell.length_b   1.000
_cell.length_c   1.000
_cell.angle_alpha   90.00
_cell.angle_beta   90.00
_cell.angle_gamma   90.00
#
_symmetry.space_group_name_H-M   'P 1'
#
loop_
_entity.id
_entity.type
_entity.pdbx_description
1 polymer ?
#
loop_
_entity_poly.entity_id
_entity_poly.type
_entity_poly.pdbx_seq_one_letter_code
_entity_poly.pdbx_strand_id
1 'polypeptide(L)'
;MYYTIRTIIFFIIVLFCGRVNSIVNINILLKEPDKVEEKYIDVNILSSVTNDYLKENTDIKNVVIKYSYCNHDPVSEELRNDHRYTNYLNDTTYINYSHCIINELQKSTYDMMILDDRFLFSDQSLIENYNMENLFHTRKIYQYYEDLTDRVKKEDLVHHDQTILNDGRYNDRLFGLPYEFDYDLLYYKTNSNNTKSINVTETKSWNDLPKKLQIPLGDNEELLKMFVEFVYDKTDIYADPFDLFRKYILSLEKYQSLLTTDVGQSFHNFINGQSDAVVYKGKASYYQHLKSKNIPTVVHLLPNHTSVVNKKFLVINKSSRVDKNILVKVALQLTSKKMQLSRARLIGSIPTFDVSKKMTDVDISMYCTQFEKQCKISEMLKQIRIKDIFYFDKISASFMEIRLLLPAVLKNYIISGDNTQIRTVFHNIIEAKMTTSSVFDVYSIVLIIVMSLCTILSLIMMRKVYKYRKHPYIKVISPQLCILVILGFIILIYLPLFSIQVNSVLKCQIKFIIIETSLALIYIPMFAATLRVFYIYTNKSRVNIGNSFNNNRMYYAITTILVIIISLSLFIVFSREFYIISVRDILEYRYPLCYYVNSELVFIINCSIIAILVSIFSIFFFL
;
A
#
# COMPACT_ATOMS: atom_id res chain seq x y z
N MET A 1 -25.37 -38.55 41.54
CA MET A 1 -24.09 -39.19 41.16
C MET A 1 -24.20 -40.03 39.88
N TYR A 2 -25.20 -40.91 39.75
CA TYR A 2 -25.38 -41.72 38.54
C TYR A 2 -25.63 -40.90 37.25
N TYR A 3 -26.50 -39.88 37.32
CA TYR A 3 -26.79 -39.01 36.18
C TYR A 3 -25.60 -38.15 35.73
N THR A 4 -24.77 -37.69 36.67
CA THR A 4 -23.56 -36.91 36.37
C THR A 4 -22.47 -37.75 35.70
N ILE A 5 -22.31 -39.02 36.10
CA ILE A 5 -21.38 -39.94 35.43
C ILE A 5 -21.84 -40.23 34.00
N ARG A 6 -23.15 -40.39 33.78
CA ARG A 6 -23.71 -40.67 32.45
C ARG A 6 -23.59 -39.49 31.48
N THR A 7 -23.77 -38.25 31.96
CA THR A 7 -23.54 -37.05 31.14
C THR A 7 -22.06 -36.82 30.84
N ILE A 8 -21.15 -37.12 31.78
CA ILE A 8 -19.69 -37.06 31.54
C ILE A 8 -19.28 -38.11 30.50
N ILE A 9 -19.73 -39.36 30.63
CA ILE A 9 -19.44 -40.42 29.66
C ILE A 9 -20.02 -40.07 28.28
N PHE A 10 -21.24 -39.52 28.22
CA PHE A 10 -21.83 -39.06 26.96
C PHE A 10 -21.00 -37.94 26.33
N PHE A 11 -20.55 -36.95 27.09
CA PHE A 11 -19.66 -35.90 26.58
C PHE A 11 -18.30 -36.43 26.15
N ILE A 12 -17.71 -37.38 26.87
CA ILE A 12 -16.44 -38.03 26.49
C ILE A 12 -16.64 -38.83 25.19
N ILE A 13 -17.74 -39.58 25.05
CA ILE A 13 -18.06 -40.32 23.82
C ILE A 13 -18.33 -39.36 22.66
N VAL A 14 -19.05 -38.24 22.87
CA VAL A 14 -19.27 -37.22 21.83
C VAL A 14 -17.95 -36.53 21.44
N LEU A 15 -17.06 -36.26 22.40
CA LEU A 15 -15.72 -35.71 22.16
C LEU A 15 -14.77 -36.72 21.47
N PHE A 16 -14.89 -38.02 21.76
CA PHE A 16 -14.08 -39.07 21.13
C PHE A 16 -14.63 -39.50 19.76
N CYS A 17 -15.94 -39.61 19.59
CA CYS A 17 -16.59 -39.90 18.31
C CYS A 17 -16.55 -38.69 17.36
N GLY A 18 -16.38 -37.47 17.88
CA GLY A 18 -16.17 -36.26 17.08
C GLY A 18 -14.83 -36.21 16.33
N ARG A 19 -13.88 -37.11 16.63
CA ARG A 19 -12.66 -37.29 15.83
C ARG A 19 -12.90 -38.21 14.63
N VAL A 20 -13.93 -37.92 13.85
CA VAL A 20 -13.91 -38.35 12.45
C VAL A 20 -12.83 -37.50 11.77
N ASN A 21 -11.88 -38.14 11.09
CA ASN A 21 -10.90 -37.45 10.25
C ASN A 21 -11.66 -36.66 9.17
N SER A 22 -12.05 -35.41 9.50
CA SER A 22 -12.73 -34.54 8.57
C SER A 22 -11.72 -34.12 7.51
N ILE A 23 -12.12 -34.28 6.24
CA ILE A 23 -11.36 -33.77 5.12
C ILE A 23 -11.42 -32.23 5.21
N VAL A 24 -10.25 -31.60 5.33
CA VAL A 24 -10.13 -30.15 5.36
C VAL A 24 -10.02 -29.66 3.93
N ASN A 25 -11.04 -28.94 3.46
CA ASN A 25 -10.99 -28.25 2.19
C ASN A 25 -10.27 -26.91 2.38
N ILE A 26 -9.26 -26.65 1.56
CA ILE A 26 -8.52 -25.39 1.54
C ILE A 26 -8.72 -24.73 0.19
N ASN A 27 -9.31 -23.54 0.21
CA ASN A 27 -9.58 -22.76 -0.99
C ASN A 27 -8.44 -21.75 -1.23
N ILE A 28 -7.87 -21.75 -2.43
CA ILE A 28 -6.77 -20.87 -2.82
C ILE A 28 -7.21 -19.96 -3.95
N LEU A 29 -7.13 -18.65 -3.72
CA LEU A 29 -7.47 -17.63 -4.70
C LEU A 29 -6.27 -17.29 -5.59
N LEU A 30 -6.50 -17.18 -6.89
CA LEU A 30 -5.53 -16.80 -7.92
C LEU A 30 -5.98 -15.55 -8.69
N LYS A 31 -5.01 -14.79 -9.20
CA LYS A 31 -5.26 -13.83 -10.29
C LYS A 31 -5.72 -14.61 -11.53
N GLU A 32 -6.68 -14.06 -12.27
CA GLU A 32 -7.05 -14.58 -13.58
C GLU A 32 -5.83 -14.58 -14.51
N PRO A 33 -5.55 -15.68 -15.22
CA PRO A 33 -4.44 -15.76 -16.16
C PRO A 33 -4.66 -14.78 -17.31
N ASP A 34 -3.59 -14.34 -17.95
CA ASP A 34 -3.74 -13.65 -19.22
C ASP A 34 -4.26 -14.61 -20.32
N LYS A 35 -4.73 -14.07 -21.45
CA LYS A 35 -5.29 -14.86 -22.57
C LYS A 35 -4.32 -15.89 -23.16
N VAL A 36 -3.01 -15.76 -22.92
CA VAL A 36 -2.02 -16.75 -23.34
C VAL A 36 -2.02 -17.91 -22.35
N GLU A 37 -1.93 -17.59 -21.06
CA GLU A 37 -1.98 -18.49 -19.90
C GLU A 37 -3.31 -19.25 -19.79
N GLU A 38 -4.45 -18.61 -20.02
CA GLU A 38 -5.80 -19.20 -19.92
C GLU A 38 -5.95 -20.46 -20.77
N LYS A 39 -5.26 -20.51 -21.91
CA LYS A 39 -5.31 -21.66 -22.83
C LYS A 39 -4.65 -22.92 -22.28
N TYR A 40 -3.91 -22.84 -21.16
CA TYR A 40 -3.19 -23.99 -20.62
C TYR A 40 -3.15 -24.07 -19.09
N ILE A 41 -3.51 -23.01 -18.35
CA ILE A 41 -3.66 -23.02 -16.90
C ILE A 41 -5.13 -23.24 -16.55
N ASP A 42 -5.54 -24.50 -16.47
CA ASP A 42 -6.83 -24.89 -15.91
C ASP A 42 -6.70 -25.10 -14.39
N VAL A 43 -7.49 -24.36 -13.61
CA VAL A 43 -7.55 -24.48 -12.14
C VAL A 43 -7.91 -25.88 -11.66
N ASN A 44 -8.70 -26.63 -12.43
CA ASN A 44 -9.06 -28.01 -12.11
C ASN A 44 -7.85 -28.93 -12.25
N ILE A 45 -7.06 -28.74 -13.32
CA ILE A 45 -5.80 -29.48 -13.52
C ILE A 45 -4.81 -29.14 -12.41
N LEU A 46 -4.64 -27.85 -12.10
CA LEU A 46 -3.76 -27.41 -11.02
C LEU A 46 -4.19 -27.98 -9.66
N SER A 47 -5.49 -28.02 -9.39
CA SER A 47 -6.07 -28.63 -8.19
C SER A 47 -5.78 -30.14 -8.14
N SER A 48 -6.01 -30.86 -9.24
CA SER A 48 -5.73 -32.32 -9.31
C SER A 48 -4.25 -32.61 -9.03
N VAL A 49 -3.36 -31.96 -9.79
CA VAL A 49 -1.90 -32.13 -9.66
C VAL A 49 -1.44 -31.82 -8.23
N THR A 50 -1.96 -30.75 -7.65
CA THR A 50 -1.60 -30.35 -6.28
C THR A 50 -2.05 -31.41 -5.28
N ASN A 51 -3.29 -31.91 -5.42
CA ASN A 51 -3.83 -32.92 -4.51
C ASN A 51 -3.12 -34.26 -4.64
N ASP A 52 -2.76 -34.68 -5.86
CA ASP A 52 -2.02 -35.92 -6.11
C ASP A 52 -0.62 -35.83 -5.49
N TYR A 53 0.07 -34.69 -5.67
CA TYR A 53 1.34 -34.42 -5.01
C TYR A 53 1.24 -34.51 -3.48
N LEU A 54 0.23 -33.87 -2.88
CA LEU A 54 0.04 -33.85 -1.43
C LEU A 54 -0.25 -35.25 -0.87
N LYS A 55 -1.04 -36.06 -1.57
CA LYS A 55 -1.34 -37.45 -1.17
C LYS A 55 -0.10 -38.35 -1.19
N GLU A 56 0.76 -38.18 -2.20
CA GLU A 56 1.92 -39.05 -2.40
C GLU A 56 3.13 -38.66 -1.55
N ASN A 57 3.32 -37.35 -1.30
CA ASN A 57 4.59 -36.84 -0.77
C ASN A 57 4.50 -36.29 0.66
N THR A 58 3.33 -36.30 1.30
CA THR A 58 3.15 -35.63 2.60
C THR A 58 2.34 -36.45 3.60
N ASP A 59 2.60 -36.20 4.88
CA ASP A 59 1.79 -36.74 5.99
C ASP A 59 0.38 -36.10 6.07
N ILE A 60 0.07 -35.16 5.17
CA ILE A 60 -1.18 -34.39 5.15
C ILE A 60 -2.23 -35.15 4.31
N LYS A 61 -2.69 -36.29 4.81
CA LYS A 61 -3.59 -37.19 4.05
C LYS A 61 -5.06 -36.74 3.96
N ASN A 62 -5.46 -35.76 4.76
CA ASN A 62 -6.85 -35.31 4.89
C ASN A 62 -7.08 -33.87 4.42
N VAL A 63 -6.31 -33.39 3.44
CA VAL A 63 -6.47 -32.05 2.87
C VAL A 63 -6.82 -32.14 1.39
N VAL A 64 -7.76 -31.30 0.96
CA VAL A 64 -8.11 -31.12 -0.45
C VAL A 64 -7.98 -29.65 -0.81
N ILE A 65 -7.14 -29.35 -1.80
CA ILE A 65 -6.90 -28.03 -2.34
C ILE A 65 -7.84 -27.77 -3.51
N LYS A 66 -8.44 -26.58 -3.52
CA LYS A 66 -9.23 -26.06 -4.64
C LYS A 66 -8.73 -24.68 -5.03
N TYR A 67 -8.33 -24.52 -6.27
CA TYR A 67 -8.00 -23.21 -6.83
C TYR A 67 -9.24 -22.55 -7.41
N SER A 68 -9.30 -21.23 -7.33
CA SER A 68 -10.32 -20.44 -8.02
C SER A 68 -9.72 -19.13 -8.48
N TYR A 69 -10.26 -18.61 -9.57
CA TYR A 69 -9.95 -17.25 -10.02
C TYR A 69 -10.83 -16.25 -9.27
N CYS A 70 -10.32 -15.03 -9.18
CA CYS A 70 -11.08 -13.91 -8.70
C CYS A 70 -12.19 -13.58 -9.72
N ASN A 71 -13.40 -14.08 -9.50
CA ASN A 71 -14.54 -13.71 -10.33
C ASN A 71 -14.98 -12.30 -9.93
N HIS A 72 -14.80 -11.36 -10.84
CA HIS A 72 -15.12 -9.96 -10.58
C HIS A 72 -16.60 -9.70 -10.81
N ASP A 73 -17.33 -9.38 -9.75
CA ASP A 73 -18.49 -8.53 -9.93
C ASP A 73 -17.98 -7.16 -10.38
N PRO A 74 -18.51 -6.59 -11.48
CA PRO A 74 -18.07 -5.29 -11.95
C PRO A 74 -18.22 -4.27 -10.82
N VAL A 75 -17.28 -3.32 -10.74
CA VAL A 75 -17.37 -2.18 -9.79
C VAL A 75 -18.80 -1.64 -9.80
N SER A 76 -19.38 -1.44 -8.61
CA SER A 76 -20.77 -1.00 -8.47
C SER A 76 -21.04 0.24 -9.32
N GLU A 77 -22.24 0.34 -9.91
CA GLU A 77 -22.63 1.52 -10.70
C GLU A 77 -22.50 2.82 -9.88
N GLU A 78 -22.68 2.75 -8.56
CA GLU A 78 -22.47 3.85 -7.63
C GLU A 78 -21.04 4.42 -7.70
N LEU A 79 -20.02 3.56 -7.67
CA LEU A 79 -18.62 3.95 -7.82
C LEU A 79 -18.32 4.51 -9.22
N ARG A 80 -19.02 4.03 -10.26
CA ARG A 80 -18.87 4.55 -11.63
C ARG A 80 -19.44 5.96 -11.79
N ASN A 81 -20.48 6.29 -11.04
CA ASN A 81 -21.16 7.58 -11.10
C ASN A 81 -20.53 8.65 -10.20
N ASP A 82 -19.64 8.26 -9.28
CA ASP A 82 -18.94 9.22 -8.42
C ASP A 82 -17.78 9.87 -9.19
N HIS A 83 -17.95 11.17 -9.50
CA HIS A 83 -16.95 11.98 -10.21
C HIS A 83 -15.57 12.03 -9.54
N ARG A 84 -15.49 11.73 -8.23
CA ARG A 84 -14.20 11.65 -7.52
C ARG A 84 -13.34 10.49 -8.00
N TYR A 85 -13.94 9.43 -8.55
CA TYR A 85 -13.24 8.22 -8.96
C TYR A 85 -13.11 8.06 -10.47
N THR A 86 -13.60 9.00 -11.29
CA THR A 86 -13.59 8.87 -12.75
C THR A 86 -12.20 8.60 -13.31
N ASN A 87 -11.16 9.24 -12.76
CA ASN A 87 -9.77 9.03 -13.19
C ASN A 87 -9.22 7.63 -12.86
N TYR A 88 -9.71 7.01 -11.78
CA TYR A 88 -9.30 5.68 -11.35
C TYR A 88 -9.86 4.61 -12.29
N LEU A 89 -11.06 4.84 -12.83
CA LEU A 89 -11.77 3.89 -13.71
C LEU A 89 -11.12 3.71 -15.10
N ASN A 90 -9.99 4.34 -15.37
CA ASN A 90 -9.22 4.13 -16.60
C ASN A 90 -8.59 2.72 -16.67
N ASP A 91 -8.34 2.07 -15.53
CA ASP A 91 -7.89 0.66 -15.46
C ASP A 91 -8.89 -0.20 -14.68
N THR A 92 -10.02 -0.50 -15.33
CA THR A 92 -11.07 -1.33 -14.74
C THR A 92 -10.58 -2.72 -14.37
N THR A 93 -9.65 -3.29 -15.16
CA THR A 93 -9.09 -4.62 -14.91
C THR A 93 -8.33 -4.65 -13.59
N TYR A 94 -7.42 -3.70 -13.37
CA TYR A 94 -6.65 -3.64 -12.13
C TYR A 94 -7.51 -3.30 -10.90
N ILE A 95 -8.49 -2.40 -11.05
CA ILE A 95 -9.43 -2.09 -9.95
C ILE A 95 -10.25 -3.31 -9.58
N ASN A 96 -10.87 -3.98 -10.55
CA ASN A 96 -11.69 -5.16 -10.32
C ASN A 96 -10.87 -6.26 -9.62
N TYR A 97 -9.64 -6.49 -10.10
CA TYR A 97 -8.69 -7.38 -9.46
C TYR A 97 -8.42 -7.01 -8.00
N SER A 98 -8.02 -5.75 -7.76
CA SER A 98 -7.67 -5.27 -6.43
C SER A 98 -8.86 -5.34 -5.46
N HIS A 99 -10.04 -4.92 -5.90
CA HIS A 99 -11.27 -4.96 -5.11
C HIS A 99 -11.67 -6.39 -4.73
N CYS A 100 -11.61 -7.31 -5.69
CA CYS A 100 -11.91 -8.73 -5.45
C CYS A 100 -10.92 -9.36 -4.44
N ILE A 101 -9.61 -9.14 -4.60
CA ILE A 101 -8.60 -9.65 -3.66
C ILE A 101 -8.80 -9.06 -2.25
N ILE A 102 -8.98 -7.75 -2.14
CA ILE A 102 -9.15 -7.07 -0.84
C ILE A 102 -10.42 -7.55 -0.12
N ASN A 103 -11.54 -7.66 -0.84
CA ASN A 103 -12.78 -8.15 -0.26
C ASN A 103 -12.66 -9.60 0.21
N GLU A 104 -11.99 -10.46 -0.55
CA GLU A 104 -11.82 -11.85 -0.16
C GLU A 104 -10.80 -12.03 0.97
N LEU A 105 -9.84 -11.11 1.16
CA LEU A 105 -8.94 -11.08 2.32
C LEU A 105 -9.70 -10.71 3.61
N GLN A 106 -10.68 -9.83 3.50
CA GLN A 106 -11.54 -9.46 4.62
C GLN A 106 -12.53 -10.57 4.99
N LYS A 107 -12.89 -11.42 4.02
CA LYS A 107 -13.77 -12.58 4.21
C LYS A 107 -12.98 -13.84 4.55
N SER A 108 -13.71 -14.89 4.93
CA SER A 108 -13.15 -16.22 5.20
C SER A 108 -13.44 -17.25 4.09
N THR A 109 -13.78 -16.80 2.88
CA THR A 109 -14.14 -17.67 1.74
C THR A 109 -12.92 -18.45 1.25
N TYR A 110 -11.79 -17.75 1.16
CA TYR A 110 -10.50 -18.27 0.73
C TYR A 110 -9.53 -18.33 1.90
N ASP A 111 -8.81 -19.42 1.98
CA ASP A 111 -7.89 -19.70 3.09
C ASP A 111 -6.48 -19.20 2.80
N MET A 112 -6.09 -19.26 1.53
CA MET A 112 -4.81 -18.77 1.03
C MET A 112 -4.99 -18.04 -0.30
N MET A 113 -4.02 -17.23 -0.68
CA MET A 113 -4.02 -16.49 -1.93
C MET A 113 -2.63 -16.51 -2.55
N ILE A 114 -2.56 -16.53 -3.87
CA ILE A 114 -1.31 -16.31 -4.59
C ILE A 114 -1.35 -14.91 -5.18
N LEU A 115 -0.57 -14.02 -4.58
CA LEU A 115 -0.56 -12.59 -4.85
C LEU A 115 0.69 -12.20 -5.62
N ASP A 116 0.51 -11.32 -6.59
CA ASP A 116 1.59 -10.67 -7.32
C ASP A 116 2.38 -9.72 -6.40
N ASP A 117 3.70 -9.67 -6.50
CA ASP A 117 4.56 -8.81 -5.68
C ASP A 117 4.30 -7.32 -5.88
N ARG A 118 3.76 -6.96 -7.04
CA ARG A 118 3.29 -5.61 -7.37
C ARG A 118 1.98 -5.24 -6.71
N PHE A 119 1.28 -6.21 -6.12
CA PHE A 119 0.14 -6.00 -5.24
C PHE A 119 0.55 -6.18 -3.75
N LEU A 120 1.44 -7.13 -3.47
CA LEU A 120 1.93 -7.37 -2.11
C LEU A 120 2.65 -6.13 -1.57
N PHE A 121 2.11 -5.56 -0.49
CA PHE A 121 2.60 -4.33 0.14
C PHE A 121 2.62 -3.09 -0.78
N SER A 122 1.82 -3.08 -1.86
CA SER A 122 1.82 -1.95 -2.80
C SER A 122 1.15 -0.69 -2.22
N ASP A 123 0.33 -0.86 -1.20
CA ASP A 123 -0.39 0.18 -0.46
C ASP A 123 0.50 0.90 0.58
N GLN A 124 1.74 0.46 0.75
CA GLN A 124 2.63 1.01 1.78
C GLN A 124 3.26 2.34 1.36
N SER A 125 2.98 3.40 2.12
CA SER A 125 3.63 4.70 2.04
C SER A 125 3.53 5.42 3.40
N LEU A 126 4.41 6.39 3.69
CA LEU A 126 4.24 7.22 4.89
C LEU A 126 3.01 8.12 4.79
N ILE A 127 2.75 8.62 3.57
CA ILE A 127 1.59 9.43 3.22
C ILE A 127 0.64 8.55 2.44
N GLU A 128 -0.35 8.04 3.13
CA GLU A 128 -1.38 7.15 2.60
C GLU A 128 -2.35 7.97 1.71
N ASN A 129 -3.00 7.34 0.73
CA ASN A 129 -3.93 8.05 -0.14
C ASN A 129 -5.37 7.87 0.36
N TYR A 130 -6.05 8.98 0.69
CA TYR A 130 -7.41 8.97 1.21
C TYR A 130 -8.44 8.39 0.21
N ASN A 131 -8.26 8.67 -1.09
CA ASN A 131 -9.14 8.14 -2.13
C ASN A 131 -8.96 6.63 -2.28
N MET A 132 -7.75 6.11 -2.11
CA MET A 132 -7.49 4.66 -2.12
C MET A 132 -8.13 3.97 -0.92
N GLU A 133 -8.02 4.56 0.27
CA GLU A 133 -8.67 4.04 1.49
C GLU A 133 -10.20 3.98 1.31
N ASN A 134 -10.81 5.03 0.75
CA ASN A 134 -12.24 5.04 0.48
C ASN A 134 -12.68 4.08 -0.62
N LEU A 135 -11.88 3.96 -1.69
CA LEU A 135 -12.18 3.09 -2.82
C LEU A 135 -12.19 1.61 -2.43
N PHE A 136 -11.28 1.19 -1.56
CA PHE A 136 -11.12 -0.21 -1.16
C PHE A 136 -11.60 -0.51 0.26
N HIS A 137 -12.10 0.49 0.99
CA HIS A 137 -12.50 0.39 2.40
C HIS A 137 -11.43 -0.29 3.28
N THR A 138 -10.15 -0.04 2.94
CA THR A 138 -9.02 -0.59 3.67
C THR A 138 -7.84 0.35 3.59
N ARG A 139 -7.13 0.47 4.71
CA ARG A 139 -5.95 1.32 4.82
C ARG A 139 -4.65 0.54 4.64
N LYS A 140 -4.54 -0.64 5.26
CA LYS A 140 -3.33 -1.48 5.26
C LYS A 140 -3.68 -2.93 4.95
N ILE A 141 -3.51 -3.32 3.69
CA ILE A 141 -3.92 -4.64 3.17
C ILE A 141 -3.19 -5.76 3.92
N TYR A 142 -1.92 -5.57 4.26
CA TYR A 142 -1.14 -6.61 4.97
C TYR A 142 -1.68 -6.98 6.35
N GLN A 143 -2.56 -6.17 6.95
CA GLN A 143 -3.19 -6.50 8.24
C GLN A 143 -4.08 -7.76 8.16
N TYR A 144 -4.51 -8.13 6.95
CA TYR A 144 -5.27 -9.35 6.66
C TYR A 144 -4.39 -10.56 6.32
N TYR A 145 -3.06 -10.40 6.31
CA TYR A 145 -2.13 -11.51 6.11
C TYR A 145 -1.76 -12.14 7.46
N GLU A 146 -1.62 -13.46 7.50
CA GLU A 146 -1.07 -14.16 8.66
C GLU A 146 0.44 -13.89 8.76
N ASP A 147 0.92 -13.55 9.96
CA ASP A 147 2.36 -13.42 10.24
C ASP A 147 2.98 -14.82 10.41
N LEU A 148 3.91 -15.16 9.52
CA LEU A 148 4.54 -16.48 9.44
C LEU A 148 5.89 -16.53 10.17
N THR A 149 6.36 -15.41 10.71
CA THR A 149 7.73 -15.23 11.22
C THR A 149 8.13 -16.29 12.25
N ASP A 150 7.24 -16.58 13.20
CA ASP A 150 7.49 -17.53 14.29
C ASP A 150 7.01 -18.97 13.96
N ARG A 151 6.32 -19.14 12.83
CA ARG A 151 5.69 -20.41 12.44
C ARG A 151 6.49 -21.19 11.40
N VAL A 152 7.36 -20.51 10.65
CA VAL A 152 8.17 -21.08 9.58
C VAL A 152 9.63 -21.06 9.98
N LYS A 153 10.29 -22.21 9.92
CA LYS A 153 11.71 -22.30 10.24
C LYS A 153 12.54 -21.82 9.05
N LYS A 154 13.72 -21.26 9.32
CA LYS A 154 14.60 -20.74 8.26
C LYS A 154 15.05 -21.84 7.32
N GLU A 155 15.27 -23.04 7.84
CA GLU A 155 15.73 -24.22 7.10
C GLU A 155 14.75 -24.62 5.99
N ASP A 156 13.45 -24.43 6.22
CA ASP A 156 12.38 -24.75 5.26
C ASP A 156 12.36 -23.78 4.06
N LEU A 157 13.15 -22.70 4.10
CA LEU A 157 13.16 -21.62 3.10
C LEU A 157 14.49 -21.49 2.35
N VAL A 158 15.51 -22.27 2.70
CA VAL A 158 16.90 -22.12 2.20
C VAL A 158 17.05 -22.36 0.69
N HIS A 159 16.11 -23.09 0.09
CA HIS A 159 16.10 -23.35 -1.36
C HIS A 159 15.67 -22.13 -2.18
N HIS A 160 14.97 -21.17 -1.59
CA HIS A 160 14.55 -19.96 -2.28
C HIS A 160 15.74 -19.00 -2.47
N ASP A 161 15.70 -18.21 -3.53
CA ASP A 161 16.55 -17.03 -3.67
C ASP A 161 16.27 -16.04 -2.52
N GLN A 162 17.33 -15.59 -1.86
CA GLN A 162 17.20 -14.74 -0.67
C GLN A 162 16.56 -13.39 -1.00
N THR A 163 16.81 -12.87 -2.20
CA THR A 163 16.28 -11.58 -2.62
C THR A 163 14.77 -11.68 -2.89
N ILE A 164 14.31 -12.79 -3.49
CA ILE A 164 12.87 -13.08 -3.67
C ILE A 164 12.21 -13.32 -2.30
N LEU A 165 12.85 -14.08 -1.41
CA LEU A 165 12.30 -14.35 -0.08
C LEU A 165 12.10 -13.07 0.74
N ASN A 166 13.04 -12.13 0.64
CA ASN A 166 12.96 -10.85 1.34
C ASN A 166 11.79 -9.98 0.86
N ASP A 167 11.37 -10.10 -0.40
CA ASP A 167 10.23 -9.34 -0.94
C ASP A 167 8.88 -9.80 -0.35
N GLY A 168 8.84 -10.99 0.25
CA GLY A 168 7.71 -11.50 1.04
C GLY A 168 7.65 -10.98 2.48
N ARG A 169 8.59 -10.10 2.87
CA ARG A 169 8.70 -9.53 4.22
C ARG A 169 8.28 -8.06 4.27
N TYR A 170 7.73 -7.66 5.41
CA TYR A 170 7.46 -6.26 5.74
C TYR A 170 7.85 -5.98 7.20
N ASN A 171 8.68 -4.97 7.45
CA ASN A 171 9.25 -4.67 8.78
C ASN A 171 9.81 -5.91 9.48
N ASP A 172 10.69 -6.64 8.78
CA ASP A 172 11.34 -7.89 9.19
C ASP A 172 10.43 -9.11 9.42
N ARG A 173 9.11 -8.94 9.29
CA ARG A 173 8.11 -10.02 9.44
C ARG A 173 7.79 -10.67 8.11
N LEU A 174 7.63 -11.99 8.10
CA LEU A 174 7.31 -12.78 6.90
C LEU A 174 5.80 -12.94 6.74
N PHE A 175 5.24 -12.50 5.62
CA PHE A 175 3.80 -12.65 5.32
C PHE A 175 3.54 -13.47 4.05
N GLY A 176 4.48 -13.48 3.10
CA GLY A 176 4.35 -14.20 1.84
C GLY A 176 5.49 -15.20 1.63
N LEU A 177 5.15 -16.41 1.20
CA LEU A 177 6.13 -17.41 0.78
C LEU A 177 6.33 -17.36 -0.74
N PRO A 178 7.57 -17.34 -1.25
CA PRO A 178 7.81 -17.34 -2.70
C PRO A 178 7.14 -18.53 -3.39
N TYR A 179 6.32 -18.24 -4.39
CA TYR A 179 5.51 -19.23 -5.09
C TYR A 179 5.93 -19.36 -6.56
N GLU A 180 6.05 -18.25 -7.26
CA GLU A 180 6.39 -18.23 -8.69
C GLU A 180 7.32 -17.08 -9.00
N PHE A 181 8.20 -17.29 -9.98
CA PHE A 181 9.08 -16.28 -10.55
C PHE A 181 8.85 -16.24 -12.05
N ASP A 182 8.86 -15.05 -12.64
CA ASP A 182 8.80 -14.86 -14.09
C ASP A 182 9.46 -13.54 -14.47
N TYR A 183 9.76 -13.38 -15.75
CA TYR A 183 10.41 -12.20 -16.32
C TYR A 183 10.20 -12.16 -17.83
N ASP A 184 10.45 -11.02 -18.46
CA ASP A 184 10.21 -10.87 -19.89
C ASP A 184 11.43 -11.27 -20.73
N LEU A 185 11.15 -11.84 -21.90
CA LEU A 185 12.10 -12.30 -22.91
C LEU A 185 11.72 -11.79 -24.30
N LEU A 186 12.71 -11.77 -25.18
CA LEU A 186 12.54 -11.55 -26.62
C LEU A 186 12.51 -12.89 -27.34
N TYR A 187 11.42 -13.12 -28.07
CA TYR A 187 11.19 -14.30 -28.89
C TYR A 187 11.39 -13.97 -30.37
N TYR A 188 12.29 -14.69 -31.02
CA TYR A 188 12.63 -14.55 -32.44
C TYR A 188 12.18 -15.77 -33.23
N LYS A 189 11.55 -15.56 -34.39
CA LYS A 189 11.18 -16.65 -35.30
C LYS A 189 12.34 -17.07 -36.21
N THR A 190 12.78 -18.32 -36.15
CA THR A 190 13.93 -18.78 -36.96
C THR A 190 13.67 -18.97 -38.45
N ASN A 191 12.40 -19.03 -38.90
CA ASN A 191 12.06 -19.35 -40.29
C ASN A 191 11.95 -18.11 -41.21
N SER A 192 12.24 -16.91 -40.70
CA SER A 192 12.31 -15.70 -41.52
C SER A 192 13.70 -15.59 -42.14
N ASN A 193 13.80 -15.48 -43.47
CA ASN A 193 15.06 -15.25 -44.20
C ASN A 193 15.89 -14.06 -43.65
N ASN A 194 15.28 -13.17 -42.85
CA ASN A 194 15.92 -12.03 -42.20
C ASN A 194 16.58 -12.35 -40.84
N THR A 195 16.46 -13.56 -40.29
CA THR A 195 17.05 -13.87 -38.97
C THR A 195 18.52 -14.26 -38.98
N LYS A 196 19.08 -14.59 -40.16
CA LYS A 196 20.51 -14.92 -40.29
C LYS A 196 21.45 -13.70 -40.12
N SER A 197 20.93 -12.48 -40.13
CA SER A 197 21.73 -11.24 -40.07
C SER A 197 21.68 -10.50 -38.73
N ILE A 198 20.79 -10.88 -37.80
CA ILE A 198 20.74 -10.23 -36.49
C ILE A 198 21.68 -10.99 -35.57
N ASN A 199 22.85 -10.42 -35.29
CA ASN A 199 23.76 -10.91 -34.27
C ASN A 199 23.14 -10.61 -32.89
N VAL A 200 22.11 -11.37 -32.50
CA VAL A 200 21.26 -11.12 -31.33
C VAL A 200 22.04 -11.13 -30.00
N THR A 201 23.27 -11.66 -30.00
CA THR A 201 24.17 -11.68 -28.85
C THR A 201 24.68 -10.30 -28.42
N GLU A 202 24.41 -9.22 -29.16
CA GLU A 202 24.96 -7.88 -28.90
C GLU A 202 23.93 -6.75 -28.66
N THR A 203 22.64 -7.04 -28.48
CA THR A 203 21.64 -5.98 -28.18
C THR A 203 21.94 -5.30 -26.83
N LYS A 204 22.55 -4.11 -26.89
CA LYS A 204 22.96 -3.33 -25.71
C LYS A 204 21.89 -2.34 -25.28
N SER A 205 21.00 -1.92 -26.19
CA SER A 205 20.00 -0.88 -25.95
C SER A 205 18.68 -1.21 -26.63
N TRP A 206 17.57 -0.67 -26.11
CA TRP A 206 16.26 -0.73 -26.74
C TRP A 206 16.25 -0.17 -28.17
N ASN A 207 17.13 0.77 -28.49
CA ASN A 207 17.28 1.36 -29.83
C ASN A 207 17.89 0.39 -30.85
N ASP A 208 18.56 -0.67 -30.40
CA ASP A 208 19.20 -1.66 -31.28
C ASP A 208 18.19 -2.72 -31.76
N LEU A 209 17.00 -2.76 -31.15
CA LEU A 209 15.96 -3.72 -31.50
C LEU A 209 15.30 -3.40 -32.86
N PRO A 210 14.85 -4.43 -33.61
CA PRO A 210 14.10 -4.22 -34.83
C PRO A 210 12.85 -3.38 -34.59
N LYS A 211 12.55 -2.42 -35.49
CA LYS A 211 11.33 -1.61 -35.43
C LYS A 211 10.05 -2.44 -35.61
N LYS A 212 10.15 -3.62 -36.25
CA LYS A 212 9.10 -4.64 -36.39
C LYS A 212 9.04 -5.53 -35.15
N LEU A 213 8.60 -4.93 -34.04
CA LEU A 213 8.54 -5.54 -32.72
C LEU A 213 7.09 -5.64 -32.25
N GLN A 214 6.71 -6.83 -31.77
CA GLN A 214 5.36 -7.09 -31.27
C GLN A 214 5.35 -7.00 -29.75
N ILE A 215 4.70 -5.95 -29.23
CA ILE A 215 4.55 -5.67 -27.79
C ILE A 215 3.09 -5.31 -27.50
N PRO A 216 2.47 -5.88 -26.45
CA PRO A 216 1.10 -5.57 -26.06
C PRO A 216 0.97 -4.25 -25.28
N LEU A 217 1.29 -3.11 -25.89
CA LEU A 217 1.19 -1.80 -25.23
C LEU A 217 -0.25 -1.33 -24.94
N GLY A 218 -1.25 -2.08 -25.40
CA GLY A 218 -2.64 -1.87 -25.01
C GLY A 218 -2.92 -2.26 -23.56
N ASP A 219 -2.10 -3.14 -23.00
CA ASP A 219 -2.15 -3.51 -21.58
C ASP A 219 -1.35 -2.51 -20.74
N ASN A 220 -2.00 -1.94 -19.73
CA ASN A 220 -1.43 -0.91 -18.86
C ASN A 220 -0.23 -1.41 -18.05
N GLU A 221 -0.25 -2.68 -17.65
CA GLU A 221 0.83 -3.30 -16.88
C GLU A 221 2.07 -3.47 -17.76
N GLU A 222 1.88 -3.93 -19.00
CA GLU A 222 2.96 -4.09 -19.98
C GLU A 222 3.54 -2.75 -20.45
N LEU A 223 2.70 -1.73 -20.63
CA LEU A 223 3.17 -0.37 -20.92
C LEU A 223 4.05 0.18 -19.80
N LEU A 224 3.63 0.02 -18.53
CA LEU A 224 4.40 0.48 -17.38
C LEU A 224 5.72 -0.28 -17.23
N LYS A 225 5.72 -1.61 -17.40
CA LYS A 225 6.95 -2.42 -17.40
C LYS A 225 7.93 -1.94 -18.46
N MET A 226 7.45 -1.78 -19.71
CA MET A 226 8.29 -1.36 -20.82
C MET A 226 8.89 0.03 -20.59
N PHE A 227 8.10 0.96 -20.04
CA PHE A 227 8.61 2.27 -19.64
C PHE A 227 9.75 2.13 -18.63
N VAL A 228 9.56 1.34 -17.56
CA VAL A 228 10.56 1.14 -16.52
C VAL A 228 11.83 0.47 -17.06
N GLU A 229 11.70 -0.56 -17.88
CA GLU A 229 12.84 -1.23 -18.51
C GLU A 229 13.60 -0.32 -19.47
N PHE A 230 12.89 0.59 -20.16
CA PHE A 230 13.51 1.59 -21.02
C PHE A 230 14.27 2.65 -20.22
N VAL A 231 13.68 3.17 -19.13
CA VAL A 231 14.35 4.17 -18.29
C VAL A 231 15.57 3.57 -17.58
N TYR A 232 15.47 2.34 -17.10
CA TYR A 232 16.57 1.64 -16.44
C TYR A 232 17.78 1.42 -17.37
N ASP A 233 17.52 1.22 -18.67
CA ASP A 233 18.57 1.10 -19.70
C ASP A 233 19.33 2.42 -19.94
N LYS A 234 18.76 3.58 -19.58
CA LYS A 234 19.39 4.89 -19.80
C LYS A 234 20.15 5.34 -18.56
N THR A 235 21.45 5.58 -18.75
CA THR A 235 22.38 6.00 -17.68
C THR A 235 22.14 7.43 -17.19
N ASP A 236 21.40 8.26 -17.93
CA ASP A 236 21.12 9.65 -17.57
C ASP A 236 19.60 9.89 -17.46
N ILE A 237 19.06 9.62 -16.28
CA ILE A 237 17.65 9.88 -15.93
C ILE A 237 17.34 11.39 -15.95
N TYR A 238 18.35 12.27 -15.96
CA TYR A 238 18.15 13.72 -15.98
C TYR A 238 17.83 14.27 -17.38
N ALA A 239 18.05 13.49 -18.44
CA ALA A 239 17.74 13.87 -19.83
C ALA A 239 16.30 13.48 -20.21
N ASP A 240 15.29 14.12 -19.59
CA ASP A 240 13.85 13.92 -19.80
C ASP A 240 13.47 12.53 -20.35
N PRO A 241 13.46 11.50 -19.49
CA PRO A 241 13.29 10.10 -19.91
C PRO A 241 11.96 9.86 -20.62
N PHE A 242 10.96 10.71 -20.40
CA PHE A 242 9.65 10.62 -21.03
C PHE A 242 9.74 10.95 -22.52
N ASP A 243 10.45 12.02 -22.88
CA ASP A 243 10.64 12.42 -24.27
C ASP A 243 11.42 11.37 -25.06
N LEU A 244 12.45 10.76 -24.43
CA LEU A 244 13.21 9.67 -25.04
C LEU A 244 12.35 8.41 -25.24
N PHE A 245 11.58 8.03 -24.22
CA PHE A 245 10.68 6.88 -24.32
C PHE A 245 9.62 7.08 -25.40
N ARG A 246 8.99 8.27 -25.44
CA ARG A 246 8.01 8.60 -26.46
C ARG A 246 8.61 8.55 -27.86
N LYS A 247 9.79 9.15 -28.07
CA LYS A 247 10.51 9.07 -29.36
C LYS A 247 10.78 7.63 -29.78
N TYR A 248 11.16 6.77 -28.83
CA TYR A 248 11.34 5.35 -29.08
C TYR A 248 10.04 4.67 -29.51
N ILE A 249 8.95 4.83 -28.77
CA ILE A 249 7.64 4.24 -29.12
C ILE A 249 7.15 4.72 -30.50
N LEU A 250 7.29 6.01 -30.80
CA LEU A 250 6.91 6.57 -32.11
C LEU A 250 7.79 6.06 -33.26
N SER A 251 8.99 5.56 -32.96
CA SER A 251 9.88 4.95 -33.96
C SER A 251 9.51 3.51 -34.32
N LEU A 252 8.65 2.86 -33.53
CA LEU A 252 8.17 1.50 -33.77
C LEU A 252 7.16 1.49 -34.93
N GLU A 253 7.21 0.43 -35.74
CA GLU A 253 6.29 0.28 -36.86
C GLU A 253 4.86 0.00 -36.32
N LYS A 254 3.86 0.70 -36.87
CA LYS A 254 2.45 0.58 -36.45
C LYS A 254 2.21 0.84 -34.96
N TYR A 255 2.94 1.77 -34.34
CA TYR A 255 2.83 2.06 -32.90
C TYR A 255 1.39 2.32 -32.42
N GLN A 256 0.51 2.94 -33.24
CA GLN A 256 -0.89 3.16 -32.85
C GLN A 256 -1.63 1.85 -32.59
N SER A 257 -1.35 0.80 -33.38
CA SER A 257 -1.94 -0.52 -33.18
C SER A 257 -1.38 -1.20 -31.94
N LEU A 258 -0.09 -1.00 -31.62
CA LEU A 258 0.52 -1.57 -30.41
C LEU A 258 -0.16 -1.03 -29.16
N LEU A 259 -0.52 0.27 -29.13
CA LEU A 259 -1.21 0.94 -28.01
C LEU A 259 -2.66 0.45 -27.77
N THR A 260 -3.22 -0.36 -28.67
CA THR A 260 -4.55 -0.96 -28.51
C THR A 260 -4.53 -2.48 -28.44
N THR A 261 -3.38 -3.10 -28.74
CA THR A 261 -3.23 -4.56 -28.79
C THR A 261 -2.99 -5.12 -27.39
N ASP A 262 -3.81 -6.09 -26.98
CA ASP A 262 -3.64 -6.82 -25.72
C ASP A 262 -2.60 -7.95 -25.81
N VAL A 263 -2.24 -8.55 -24.67
CA VAL A 263 -1.23 -9.63 -24.57
C VAL A 263 -1.57 -10.83 -25.47
N GLY A 264 -2.83 -11.26 -25.47
CA GLY A 264 -3.28 -12.42 -26.22
C GLY A 264 -3.28 -12.20 -27.73
N GLN A 265 -3.73 -11.03 -28.18
CA GLN A 265 -3.70 -10.63 -29.58
C GLN A 265 -2.26 -10.46 -30.06
N SER A 266 -1.41 -9.82 -29.26
CA SER A 266 0.01 -9.64 -29.56
C SER A 266 0.72 -10.99 -29.75
N PHE A 267 0.49 -11.93 -28.84
CA PHE A 267 1.02 -13.29 -28.92
C PHE A 267 0.46 -14.08 -30.12
N HIS A 268 -0.83 -13.95 -30.40
CA HIS A 268 -1.46 -14.62 -31.55
C HIS A 268 -0.90 -14.11 -32.89
N ASN A 269 -0.77 -12.79 -33.03
CA ASN A 269 -0.19 -12.15 -34.20
C ASN A 269 1.26 -12.58 -34.42
N PHE A 270 2.01 -12.78 -33.33
CA PHE A 270 3.34 -13.37 -33.37
C PHE A 270 3.27 -14.81 -33.85
N ILE A 271 2.56 -15.72 -33.18
CA ILE A 271 2.57 -17.15 -33.57
C ILE A 271 2.11 -17.38 -35.02
N ASN A 272 1.01 -16.75 -35.43
CA ASN A 272 0.35 -17.07 -36.70
C ASN A 272 0.98 -16.37 -37.91
N GLY A 273 1.99 -15.52 -37.72
CA GLY A 273 2.60 -14.79 -38.83
C GLY A 273 1.67 -13.78 -39.49
N GLN A 274 0.58 -13.41 -38.82
CA GLN A 274 -0.32 -12.33 -39.26
C GLN A 274 0.35 -10.96 -39.16
N SER A 275 1.45 -10.87 -38.42
CA SER A 275 2.34 -9.72 -38.38
C SER A 275 3.67 -10.04 -39.05
N ASP A 276 4.23 -9.06 -39.77
CA ASP A 276 5.62 -9.06 -40.23
C ASP A 276 6.63 -8.97 -39.07
N ALA A 277 6.15 -8.98 -37.82
CA ALA A 277 6.98 -8.85 -36.64
C ALA A 277 7.93 -10.05 -36.54
N VAL A 278 9.22 -9.72 -36.44
CA VAL A 278 10.30 -10.72 -36.32
C VAL A 278 10.54 -11.07 -34.85
N VAL A 279 10.19 -10.14 -33.96
CA VAL A 279 10.46 -10.22 -32.52
C VAL A 279 9.17 -9.99 -31.73
N TYR A 280 8.99 -10.75 -30.66
CA TYR A 280 7.92 -10.57 -29.69
C TYR A 280 8.50 -10.46 -28.28
N LYS A 281 8.00 -9.49 -27.50
CA LYS A 281 8.30 -9.39 -26.06
C LYS A 281 7.21 -10.11 -25.27
N GLY A 282 7.57 -11.07 -24.43
CA GLY A 282 6.61 -11.72 -23.53
C GLY A 282 7.28 -12.49 -22.40
N LYS A 283 6.48 -13.06 -21.51
CA LYS A 283 6.94 -13.76 -20.31
C LYS A 283 7.77 -14.99 -20.64
N ALA A 284 8.73 -15.33 -19.80
CA ALA A 284 9.59 -16.50 -19.96
C ALA A 284 8.83 -17.83 -19.79
N SER A 285 7.77 -17.84 -18.97
CA SER A 285 6.84 -18.96 -18.84
C SER A 285 6.19 -19.38 -20.17
N TYR A 286 6.03 -18.46 -21.13
CA TYR A 286 5.45 -18.78 -22.45
C TYR A 286 6.33 -19.70 -23.30
N TYR A 287 7.62 -19.82 -22.99
CA TYR A 287 8.55 -20.60 -23.79
C TYR A 287 8.18 -22.09 -23.86
N GLN A 288 7.67 -22.65 -22.76
CA GLN A 288 7.22 -24.05 -22.75
C GLN A 288 6.05 -24.27 -23.71
N HIS A 289 5.14 -23.30 -23.80
CA HIS A 289 4.01 -23.36 -24.73
C HIS A 289 4.43 -23.23 -26.20
N LEU A 290 5.39 -22.35 -26.49
CA LEU A 290 5.94 -22.24 -27.84
C LEU A 290 6.64 -23.53 -28.26
N LYS A 291 7.34 -24.18 -27.32
CA LYS A 291 7.99 -25.47 -27.55
C LYS A 291 6.98 -26.61 -27.75
N SER A 292 5.90 -26.66 -26.97
CA SER A 292 4.86 -27.71 -27.12
C SER A 292 4.13 -27.63 -28.46
N LYS A 293 4.01 -26.43 -29.03
CA LYS A 293 3.45 -26.19 -30.37
C LYS A 293 4.45 -26.38 -31.52
N ASN A 294 5.69 -26.81 -31.23
CA ASN A 294 6.77 -26.95 -32.21
C ASN A 294 7.04 -25.67 -33.02
N ILE A 295 6.85 -24.49 -32.41
CA ILE A 295 7.12 -23.22 -33.09
C ILE A 295 8.62 -22.94 -32.94
N PRO A 296 9.39 -22.90 -34.05
CA PRO A 296 10.83 -22.79 -33.97
C PRO A 296 11.19 -21.35 -33.58
N THR A 297 11.60 -21.19 -32.32
CA THR A 297 11.82 -19.91 -31.65
C THR A 297 13.16 -19.89 -30.95
N VAL A 298 13.86 -18.75 -31.06
CA VAL A 298 15.05 -18.44 -30.27
C VAL A 298 14.66 -17.40 -29.23
N VAL A 299 15.17 -17.57 -28.02
CA VAL A 299 14.89 -16.70 -26.88
C VAL A 299 16.14 -15.95 -26.45
N HIS A 300 15.99 -14.67 -26.16
CA HIS A 300 17.04 -13.82 -25.64
C HIS A 300 16.51 -12.93 -24.50
N LEU A 301 17.41 -12.54 -23.61
CA LEU A 301 17.12 -11.50 -22.63
C LEU A 301 16.86 -10.16 -23.31
N LEU A 302 16.17 -9.28 -22.60
CA LEU A 302 16.05 -7.88 -22.94
C LEU A 302 17.43 -7.17 -22.95
N PRO A 303 17.53 -5.96 -23.53
CA PRO A 303 18.77 -5.17 -23.55
C PRO A 303 19.43 -5.09 -22.17
N ASN A 304 20.77 -5.10 -22.14
CA ASN A 304 21.60 -5.09 -20.93
C ASN A 304 21.33 -6.25 -19.94
N HIS A 305 20.66 -7.30 -20.40
CA HIS A 305 20.22 -8.44 -19.59
C HIS A 305 19.29 -8.04 -18.44
N THR A 306 18.59 -6.89 -18.55
CA THR A 306 17.71 -6.39 -17.49
C THR A 306 16.24 -6.61 -17.83
N SER A 307 15.44 -7.11 -16.89
CA SER A 307 13.98 -7.20 -17.07
C SER A 307 13.25 -6.94 -15.76
N VAL A 308 12.05 -6.37 -15.86
CA VAL A 308 11.12 -6.31 -14.74
C VAL A 308 10.69 -7.73 -14.41
N VAL A 309 11.00 -8.13 -13.18
CA VAL A 309 10.61 -9.45 -12.68
C VAL A 309 9.20 -9.41 -12.13
N ASN A 310 8.47 -10.51 -12.31
CA ASN A 310 7.17 -10.74 -11.71
C ASN A 310 7.31 -11.88 -10.69
N LYS A 311 7.03 -11.60 -9.43
CA LYS A 311 7.10 -12.60 -8.36
C LYS A 311 5.70 -12.82 -7.84
N LYS A 312 5.33 -14.08 -7.60
CA LYS A 312 4.08 -14.40 -6.89
C LYS A 312 4.40 -15.00 -5.53
N PHE A 313 3.62 -14.60 -4.54
CA PHE A 313 3.74 -15.03 -3.15
C PHE A 313 2.48 -15.72 -2.70
N LEU A 314 2.63 -16.86 -2.05
CA LEU A 314 1.53 -17.51 -1.34
C LEU A 314 1.38 -16.86 0.03
N VAL A 315 0.19 -16.32 0.29
CA VAL A 315 -0.18 -15.61 1.51
C VAL A 315 -1.33 -16.36 2.18
N ILE A 316 -1.25 -16.52 3.50
CA ILE A 316 -2.33 -17.12 4.29
C ILE A 316 -3.28 -16.02 4.74
N ASN A 317 -4.58 -16.21 4.47
CA ASN A 317 -5.61 -15.28 4.91
C ASN A 317 -5.80 -15.39 6.43
N LYS A 318 -5.59 -14.28 7.13
CA LYS A 318 -5.80 -14.18 8.58
C LYS A 318 -7.24 -14.48 8.97
N SER A 319 -8.20 -14.13 8.11
CA SER A 319 -9.65 -14.35 8.31
C SER A 319 -10.09 -15.81 8.09
N SER A 320 -9.22 -16.68 7.57
CA SER A 320 -9.53 -18.11 7.37
C SER A 320 -9.91 -18.80 8.69
N ARG A 321 -10.92 -19.67 8.61
CA ARG A 321 -11.42 -20.51 9.73
C ARG A 321 -10.64 -21.81 9.91
N VAL A 322 -9.81 -22.19 8.94
CA VAL A 322 -8.97 -23.39 9.02
C VAL A 322 -7.84 -23.15 10.03
N ASP A 323 -7.45 -24.20 10.75
CA ASP A 323 -6.34 -24.14 11.69
C ASP A 323 -5.06 -23.63 11.00
N LYS A 324 -4.48 -22.56 11.55
CA LYS A 324 -3.32 -21.89 10.95
C LYS A 324 -2.10 -22.79 10.85
N ASN A 325 -1.92 -23.77 11.74
CA ASN A 325 -0.80 -24.70 11.64
C ASN A 325 -0.98 -25.67 10.47
N ILE A 326 -2.22 -26.08 10.18
CA ILE A 326 -2.52 -26.86 8.96
C ILE A 326 -2.23 -26.01 7.72
N LEU A 327 -2.69 -24.75 7.69
CA LEU A 327 -2.44 -23.85 6.56
C LEU A 327 -0.95 -23.61 6.33
N VAL A 328 -0.16 -23.38 7.39
CA VAL A 328 1.29 -23.20 7.29
C VAL A 328 1.97 -24.46 6.75
N LYS A 329 1.60 -25.64 7.25
CA LYS A 329 2.15 -26.92 6.74
C LYS A 329 1.86 -27.10 5.25
N VAL A 330 0.62 -26.82 4.84
CA VAL A 330 0.22 -26.92 3.43
C VAL A 330 0.96 -25.88 2.59
N ALA A 331 1.03 -24.63 3.04
CA ALA A 331 1.76 -23.55 2.39
C ALA A 331 3.22 -23.92 2.11
N LEU A 332 3.93 -24.48 3.10
CA LEU A 332 5.31 -24.96 2.94
C LEU A 332 5.43 -26.09 1.92
N GLN A 333 4.44 -26.98 1.82
CA GLN A 333 4.41 -28.02 0.79
C GLN A 333 4.18 -27.43 -0.60
N LEU A 334 3.31 -26.43 -0.72
CA LEU A 334 3.01 -25.75 -1.98
C LEU A 334 4.16 -24.88 -2.50
N THR A 335 5.02 -24.38 -1.61
CA THR A 335 6.25 -23.64 -1.96
C THR A 335 7.52 -24.50 -1.87
N SER A 336 7.37 -25.78 -1.56
CA SER A 336 8.50 -26.72 -1.49
C SER A 336 9.21 -26.84 -2.83
N LYS A 337 10.49 -27.22 -2.77
CA LYS A 337 11.31 -27.44 -3.95
C LYS A 337 10.70 -28.46 -4.92
N LYS A 338 10.22 -29.59 -4.41
CA LYS A 338 9.59 -30.64 -5.23
C LYS A 338 8.32 -30.15 -5.93
N MET A 339 7.47 -29.39 -5.23
CA MET A 339 6.27 -28.82 -5.84
C MET A 339 6.61 -27.81 -6.95
N GLN A 340 7.58 -26.93 -6.71
CA GLN A 340 8.04 -25.96 -7.71
C GLN A 340 8.58 -26.65 -8.97
N LEU A 341 9.34 -27.74 -8.82
CA LEU A 341 9.80 -28.56 -9.94
C LEU A 341 8.65 -29.24 -10.69
N SER A 342 7.65 -29.73 -9.96
CA SER A 342 6.44 -30.33 -10.56
C SER A 342 5.71 -29.31 -11.43
N ARG A 343 5.46 -28.11 -10.90
CA ARG A 343 4.86 -27.01 -11.67
C ARG A 343 5.69 -26.62 -12.88
N ALA A 344 7.01 -26.52 -12.73
CA ALA A 344 7.90 -26.18 -13.84
C ALA A 344 7.80 -27.20 -14.99
N ARG A 345 7.69 -28.50 -14.68
CA ARG A 345 7.52 -29.54 -15.70
C ARG A 345 6.15 -29.50 -16.38
N LEU A 346 5.10 -29.27 -15.61
CA LEU A 346 3.73 -29.38 -16.11
C LEU A 346 3.25 -28.13 -16.85
N ILE A 347 3.51 -26.95 -16.28
CA ILE A 347 2.97 -25.68 -16.78
C ILE A 347 4.05 -24.66 -17.14
N GLY A 348 5.34 -25.02 -17.04
CA GLY A 348 6.43 -24.13 -17.46
C GLY A 348 6.72 -22.96 -16.52
N SER A 349 6.22 -23.00 -15.28
CA SER A 349 6.55 -22.00 -14.27
C SER A 349 8.05 -21.98 -13.97
N ILE A 350 8.62 -20.81 -13.72
CA ILE A 350 10.03 -20.71 -13.33
C ILE A 350 10.12 -20.82 -11.79
N PRO A 351 10.92 -21.76 -11.26
CA PRO A 351 11.12 -21.87 -9.83
C PRO A 351 11.77 -20.62 -9.24
N THR A 352 11.49 -20.38 -7.95
CA THR A 352 12.06 -19.30 -7.14
C THR A 352 13.42 -19.67 -6.53
N PHE A 353 14.09 -20.70 -7.06
CA PHE A 353 15.34 -21.20 -6.48
C PHE A 353 16.50 -20.26 -6.73
N ASP A 354 17.47 -20.32 -5.84
CA ASP A 354 18.78 -19.74 -6.10
C ASP A 354 19.55 -20.63 -7.10
N VAL A 355 19.48 -20.26 -8.38
CA VAL A 355 20.10 -21.01 -9.49
C VAL A 355 21.63 -21.12 -9.31
N SER A 356 22.26 -20.19 -8.58
CA SER A 356 23.70 -20.24 -8.31
C SER A 356 24.11 -21.51 -7.52
N LYS A 357 23.17 -22.12 -6.79
CA LYS A 357 23.38 -23.35 -6.02
C LYS A 357 23.31 -24.63 -6.86
N LYS A 358 23.22 -24.55 -8.19
CA LYS A 358 23.13 -25.74 -9.07
C LYS A 358 24.28 -26.75 -8.89
N MET A 359 25.46 -26.31 -8.42
CA MET A 359 26.59 -27.21 -8.17
C MET A 359 26.49 -27.95 -6.83
N THR A 360 25.75 -27.40 -5.86
CA THR A 360 25.62 -27.94 -4.50
C THR A 360 24.30 -28.65 -4.26
N ASP A 361 23.27 -28.34 -5.05
CA ASP A 361 21.91 -28.84 -4.87
C ASP A 361 21.49 -29.69 -6.08
N VAL A 362 21.28 -30.99 -5.82
CA VAL A 362 20.97 -32.00 -6.83
C VAL A 362 19.68 -31.67 -7.59
N ASP A 363 18.66 -31.18 -6.90
CA ASP A 363 17.36 -30.88 -7.50
C ASP A 363 17.44 -29.68 -8.45
N ILE A 364 18.23 -28.67 -8.07
CA ILE A 364 18.50 -27.49 -8.91
C ILE A 364 19.35 -27.90 -10.13
N SER A 365 20.35 -28.77 -9.93
CA SER A 365 21.13 -29.34 -11.03
C SER A 365 20.25 -30.09 -12.03
N MET A 366 19.32 -30.92 -11.54
CA MET A 366 18.38 -31.65 -12.40
C MET A 366 17.48 -30.72 -13.20
N TYR A 367 16.95 -29.67 -12.56
CA TYR A 367 16.19 -28.63 -13.25
C TYR A 367 17.00 -27.95 -14.36
N CYS A 368 18.21 -27.49 -14.04
CA CYS A 368 19.09 -26.83 -15.01
C CYS A 368 19.53 -27.76 -16.14
N THR A 369 19.55 -29.08 -15.93
CA THR A 369 19.81 -30.05 -17.00
C THR A 369 18.60 -30.18 -17.94
N GLN A 370 17.39 -30.21 -17.37
CA GLN A 370 16.15 -30.31 -18.14
C GLN A 370 15.79 -29.00 -18.87
N PHE A 371 16.10 -27.85 -18.26
CA PHE A 371 15.75 -26.50 -18.72
C PHE A 371 17.00 -25.62 -18.85
N GLU A 372 18.01 -26.12 -19.56
CA GLU A 372 19.33 -25.50 -19.67
C GLU A 372 19.28 -24.04 -20.11
N LYS A 373 18.44 -23.71 -21.11
CA LYS A 373 18.31 -22.34 -21.62
C LYS A 373 17.75 -21.39 -20.57
N GLN A 374 16.68 -21.78 -19.89
CA GLN A 374 16.06 -20.96 -18.84
C GLN A 374 17.01 -20.74 -17.66
N CYS A 375 17.75 -21.78 -17.26
CA CYS A 375 18.75 -21.69 -16.22
C CYS A 375 19.87 -20.70 -16.59
N LYS A 376 20.45 -20.81 -17.80
CA LYS A 376 21.46 -19.85 -18.29
C LYS A 376 20.96 -18.41 -18.33
N ILE A 377 19.72 -18.22 -18.80
CA ILE A 377 19.07 -16.90 -18.85
C ILE A 377 18.87 -16.34 -17.43
N SER A 378 18.39 -17.16 -16.50
CA SER A 378 18.16 -16.75 -15.11
C SER A 378 19.46 -16.34 -14.41
N GLU A 379 20.58 -17.00 -14.72
CA GLU A 379 21.91 -16.65 -14.19
C GLU A 379 22.42 -15.29 -14.69
N MET A 380 22.09 -14.92 -15.92
CA MET A 380 22.51 -13.66 -16.53
C MET A 380 21.57 -12.48 -16.24
N LEU A 381 20.35 -12.77 -15.79
CA LEU A 381 19.29 -11.79 -15.60
C LEU A 381 19.62 -10.81 -14.46
N LYS A 382 19.61 -9.53 -14.80
CA LYS A 382 19.59 -8.41 -13.85
C LYS A 382 18.14 -8.03 -13.57
N GLN A 383 17.68 -8.32 -12.36
CA GLN A 383 16.28 -8.12 -11.98
C GLN A 383 15.99 -6.63 -11.74
N ILE A 384 14.94 -6.09 -12.38
CA ILE A 384 14.39 -4.79 -12.05
C ILE A 384 13.15 -5.00 -11.15
N ARG A 385 13.21 -4.45 -9.94
CA ARG A 385 12.09 -4.43 -9.01
C ARG A 385 11.31 -3.15 -9.23
N ILE A 386 10.15 -3.27 -9.88
CA ILE A 386 9.42 -2.09 -10.37
C ILE A 386 9.00 -1.13 -9.24
N LYS A 387 8.70 -1.65 -8.04
CA LYS A 387 8.35 -0.82 -6.87
C LYS A 387 9.50 0.11 -6.46
N ASP A 388 10.72 -0.40 -6.50
CA ASP A 388 11.92 0.31 -6.05
C ASP A 388 12.25 1.49 -6.96
N ILE A 389 11.85 1.45 -8.23
CA ILE A 389 12.05 2.54 -9.20
C ILE A 389 11.25 3.78 -8.83
N PHE A 390 10.11 3.62 -8.17
CA PHE A 390 9.26 4.72 -7.76
C PHE A 390 9.37 5.07 -6.27
N TYR A 391 10.19 4.33 -5.52
CA TYR A 391 10.42 4.57 -4.10
C TYR A 391 11.69 5.41 -3.91
N PHE A 392 11.54 6.73 -3.86
CA PHE A 392 12.66 7.67 -3.69
C PHE A 392 12.89 8.03 -2.23
N ASP A 393 11.80 8.26 -1.49
CA ASP A 393 11.81 8.55 -0.06
C ASP A 393 10.51 8.04 0.57
N LYS A 394 10.41 8.09 1.89
CA LYS A 394 9.23 7.68 2.66
C LYS A 394 7.95 8.42 2.23
N ILE A 395 8.07 9.63 1.68
CA ILE A 395 6.96 10.47 1.23
C ILE A 395 6.42 10.11 -0.16
N SER A 396 7.10 9.25 -0.92
CA SER A 396 6.69 8.85 -2.26
C SER A 396 5.27 8.24 -2.28
N ALA A 397 4.61 8.32 -3.42
CA ALA A 397 3.29 7.75 -3.60
C ALA A 397 3.33 6.22 -3.42
N SER A 398 2.22 5.64 -2.94
CA SER A 398 2.13 4.19 -2.85
C SER A 398 2.20 3.57 -4.25
N PHE A 399 2.83 2.41 -4.39
CA PHE A 399 2.92 1.76 -5.70
C PHE A 399 1.54 1.36 -6.24
N MET A 400 0.57 1.09 -5.35
CA MET A 400 -0.82 0.80 -5.72
C MET A 400 -1.45 1.98 -6.48
N GLU A 401 -1.26 3.20 -5.98
CA GLU A 401 -1.71 4.44 -6.63
C GLU A 401 -1.00 4.67 -7.97
N ILE A 402 0.32 4.48 -7.99
CA ILE A 402 1.13 4.61 -9.21
C ILE A 402 0.65 3.65 -10.30
N ARG A 403 0.50 2.36 -9.96
CA ARG A 403 0.05 1.33 -10.89
C ARG A 403 -1.32 1.64 -11.46
N LEU A 404 -2.19 2.27 -10.68
CA LEU A 404 -3.55 2.58 -11.07
C LEU A 404 -3.65 3.80 -12.00
N LEU A 405 -2.85 4.84 -11.75
CA LEU A 405 -3.02 6.13 -12.43
C LEU A 405 -1.96 6.41 -13.51
N LEU A 406 -0.72 5.99 -13.29
CA LEU A 406 0.41 6.32 -14.18
C LEU A 406 0.28 5.75 -15.60
N PRO A 407 -0.14 4.48 -15.82
CA PRO A 407 -0.21 3.92 -17.17
C PRO A 407 -1.13 4.71 -18.12
N ALA A 408 -2.27 5.18 -17.62
CA ALA A 408 -3.20 5.98 -18.40
C ALA A 408 -2.57 7.32 -18.83
N VAL A 409 -1.84 7.98 -17.92
CA VAL A 409 -1.14 9.24 -18.21
C VAL A 409 0.00 9.02 -19.20
N LEU A 410 0.78 7.94 -19.03
CA LEU A 410 1.83 7.54 -19.98
C LEU A 410 1.26 7.33 -21.39
N LYS A 411 0.15 6.59 -21.49
CA LYS A 411 -0.53 6.33 -22.77
C LYS A 411 -1.02 7.61 -23.42
N ASN A 412 -1.66 8.49 -22.65
CA ASN A 412 -2.11 9.79 -23.13
C ASN A 412 -0.96 10.66 -23.61
N TYR A 413 0.16 10.69 -22.87
CA TYR A 413 1.35 11.44 -23.25
C TYR A 413 1.99 10.91 -24.55
N ILE A 414 2.06 9.59 -24.75
CA ILE A 414 2.55 9.02 -26.01
C ILE A 414 1.70 9.53 -27.19
N ILE A 415 0.37 9.54 -27.03
CA ILE A 415 -0.59 9.93 -28.07
C ILE A 415 -0.56 11.45 -28.31
N SER A 416 -0.76 12.26 -27.27
CA SER A 416 -0.92 13.72 -27.37
C SER A 416 0.40 14.47 -27.51
N GLY A 417 1.48 13.95 -26.91
CA GLY A 417 2.76 14.65 -26.75
C GLY A 417 2.76 15.74 -25.68
N ASP A 418 1.69 15.88 -24.88
CA ASP A 418 1.62 16.86 -23.80
C ASP A 418 2.43 16.42 -22.58
N ASN A 419 3.62 17.00 -22.42
CA ASN A 419 4.53 16.64 -21.33
C ASN A 419 4.15 17.26 -19.97
N THR A 420 3.18 18.16 -19.90
CA THR A 420 2.85 18.88 -18.66
C THR A 420 2.25 17.94 -17.61
N GLN A 421 1.30 17.10 -18.02
CA GLN A 421 0.64 16.14 -17.14
C GLN A 421 1.60 15.07 -16.64
N ILE A 422 2.39 14.47 -17.53
CA ILE A 422 3.33 13.40 -17.13
C ILE A 422 4.41 13.92 -16.17
N ARG A 423 4.95 15.13 -16.42
CA ARG A 423 5.92 15.75 -15.52
C ARG A 423 5.32 16.05 -14.15
N THR A 424 4.08 16.55 -14.13
CA THR A 424 3.34 16.80 -12.88
C THR A 424 3.14 15.50 -12.10
N VAL A 425 2.69 14.43 -12.76
CA VAL A 425 2.47 13.13 -12.13
C VAL A 425 3.75 12.56 -11.54
N PHE A 426 4.84 12.55 -12.31
CA PHE A 426 6.13 12.07 -11.80
C PHE A 426 6.66 12.92 -10.64
N HIS A 427 6.50 14.24 -10.71
CA HIS A 427 6.83 15.11 -9.59
C HIS A 427 6.02 14.74 -8.34
N ASN A 428 4.71 14.49 -8.46
CA ASN A 428 3.85 14.09 -7.34
C ASN A 428 4.10 12.66 -6.82
N ILE A 429 4.65 11.79 -7.65
CA ILE A 429 5.12 10.45 -7.22
C ILE A 429 6.32 10.59 -6.29
N ILE A 430 7.30 11.40 -6.68
CA ILE A 430 8.56 11.58 -5.95
C ILE A 430 8.33 12.45 -4.71
N GLU A 431 7.69 13.60 -4.90
CA GLU A 431 7.49 14.63 -3.90
C GLU A 431 6.01 14.74 -3.56
N ALA A 432 5.67 14.68 -2.27
CA ALA A 432 4.44 15.31 -1.82
C ALA A 432 4.71 16.82 -1.76
N LYS A 433 3.72 17.65 -2.10
CA LYS A 433 3.84 19.11 -1.98
C LYS A 433 3.94 19.50 -0.51
N MET A 434 5.13 19.35 0.04
CA MET A 434 5.55 19.87 1.31
C MET A 434 6.28 21.17 1.02
N THR A 435 6.04 22.18 1.83
CA THR A 435 6.88 23.38 1.77
C THR A 435 8.25 22.98 2.34
N THR A 436 9.13 22.49 1.48
CA THR A 436 10.51 22.16 1.84
C THR A 436 11.25 23.46 2.16
N SER A 437 12.25 23.39 3.04
CA SER A 437 13.03 24.57 3.47
C SER A 437 13.73 25.29 2.31
N SER A 438 13.87 24.65 1.15
CA SER A 438 14.45 25.21 -0.07
C SER A 438 13.48 26.07 -0.89
N VAL A 439 12.16 25.99 -0.67
CA VAL A 439 11.16 26.77 -1.41
C VAL A 439 10.04 27.23 -0.47
N PHE A 440 10.32 28.23 0.36
CA PHE A 440 9.24 28.96 1.02
C PHE A 440 8.48 29.77 -0.04
N ASP A 441 7.27 29.35 -0.35
CA ASP A 441 6.35 30.13 -1.17
C ASP A 441 6.16 31.53 -0.53
N VAL A 442 6.00 32.56 -1.36
CA VAL A 442 5.76 33.94 -0.93
C VAL A 442 4.61 34.01 0.08
N TYR A 443 3.56 33.21 -0.12
CA TYR A 443 2.45 33.11 0.83
C TYR A 443 2.86 32.58 2.20
N SER A 444 3.78 31.62 2.26
CA SER A 444 4.30 31.09 3.53
C SER A 444 5.14 32.13 4.27
N ILE A 445 5.94 32.91 3.54
CA ILE A 445 6.73 34.02 4.11
C ILE A 445 5.80 35.09 4.68
N VAL A 446 4.79 35.52 3.92
CA VAL A 446 3.79 36.49 4.37
C VAL A 446 3.07 35.99 5.62
N LEU A 447 2.68 34.71 5.64
CA LEU A 447 2.05 34.09 6.80
C LEU A 447 2.95 34.16 8.06
N ILE A 448 4.24 33.82 7.93
CA ILE A 448 5.20 33.88 9.04
C ILE A 448 5.37 35.31 9.57
N ILE A 449 5.40 36.31 8.68
CA ILE A 449 5.49 37.74 9.07
C ILE A 449 4.25 38.15 9.87
N VAL A 450 3.05 37.81 9.39
CA VAL A 450 1.79 38.12 10.07
C VAL A 450 1.73 37.42 11.44
N MET A 451 2.12 36.15 11.51
CA MET A 451 2.19 35.39 12.77
C MET A 451 3.14 36.06 13.78
N SER A 452 4.30 36.51 13.32
CA SER A 452 5.30 37.19 14.17
C SER A 452 4.77 38.52 14.70
N LEU A 453 4.12 39.33 13.85
CA LEU A 453 3.49 40.59 14.24
C LEU A 453 2.39 40.37 15.29
N CYS A 454 1.47 39.43 15.03
CA CYS A 454 0.39 39.09 15.96
C CYS A 454 0.93 38.61 17.32
N THR A 455 2.01 37.82 17.31
CA THR A 455 2.67 37.35 18.54
C THR A 455 3.25 38.51 19.34
N ILE A 456 3.95 39.46 18.69
CA ILE A 456 4.50 40.66 19.33
C ILE A 456 3.37 41.49 19.96
N LEU A 457 2.27 41.71 19.23
CA LEU A 457 1.10 42.42 19.75
C LEU A 457 0.49 41.71 20.96
N SER A 458 0.34 40.39 20.91
CA SER A 458 -0.16 39.60 22.06
C SER A 458 0.77 39.70 23.27
N LEU A 459 2.09 39.68 23.08
CA LEU A 459 3.07 39.88 24.17
C LEU A 459 3.00 41.28 24.78
N ILE A 460 2.82 42.32 23.96
CA ILE A 460 2.59 43.70 24.43
C ILE A 460 1.30 43.77 25.27
N MET A 461 0.23 43.14 24.80
CA MET A 461 -1.05 43.07 25.54
C MET A 461 -0.88 42.34 26.87
N MET A 462 -0.19 41.19 26.88
CA MET A 462 0.13 40.44 28.10
C MET A 462 0.89 41.31 29.11
N ARG A 463 1.90 42.07 28.66
CA ARG A 463 2.65 43.02 29.50
C ARG A 463 1.77 44.13 30.05
N LYS A 464 0.88 44.71 29.23
CA LYS A 464 -0.07 45.75 29.69
C LYS A 464 -1.04 45.20 30.73
N VAL A 465 -1.65 44.03 30.49
CA VAL A 465 -2.54 43.36 31.45
C VAL A 465 -1.83 43.14 32.79
N TYR A 466 -0.58 42.69 32.76
CA TYR A 466 0.22 42.48 33.97
C TYR A 466 0.55 43.79 34.69
N LYS A 467 0.92 44.85 33.96
CA LYS A 467 1.24 46.18 34.51
C LYS A 467 0.02 46.83 35.16
N TYR A 468 -1.14 46.78 34.49
CA TYR A 468 -2.38 47.42 34.95
C TYR A 468 -3.30 46.48 35.75
N ARG A 469 -2.77 45.37 36.28
CA ARG A 469 -3.54 44.34 37.00
C ARG A 469 -4.36 44.84 38.21
N LYS A 470 -4.00 46.00 38.78
CA LYS A 470 -4.69 46.63 39.91
C LYS A 470 -5.86 47.53 39.48
N HIS A 471 -5.98 47.87 38.19
CA HIS A 471 -7.02 48.77 37.69
C HIS A 471 -8.42 48.14 37.83
N PRO A 472 -9.46 48.89 38.25
CA PRO A 472 -10.80 48.35 38.51
C PRO A 472 -11.36 47.48 37.39
N TYR A 473 -11.30 47.94 36.14
CA TYR A 473 -11.82 47.20 34.98
C TYR A 473 -11.13 45.83 34.76
N ILE A 474 -9.82 45.74 34.95
CA ILE A 474 -9.07 44.50 34.71
C ILE A 474 -9.19 43.56 35.92
N LYS A 475 -9.23 44.12 37.13
CA LYS A 475 -9.35 43.35 38.37
C LYS A 475 -10.64 42.52 38.43
N VAL A 476 -11.73 43.02 37.84
CA VAL A 476 -13.04 42.34 37.78
C VAL A 476 -12.97 41.04 36.97
N ILE A 477 -12.30 41.06 35.80
CA ILE A 477 -12.21 39.92 34.86
C ILE A 477 -11.14 38.89 35.30
N SER A 478 -10.23 39.28 36.20
CA SER A 478 -9.04 38.54 36.61
C SER A 478 -7.87 38.63 35.61
N PRO A 479 -6.83 39.44 35.90
CA PRO A 479 -5.69 39.62 35.02
C PRO A 479 -4.99 38.32 34.62
N GLN A 480 -4.90 37.33 35.52
CA GLN A 480 -4.21 36.07 35.22
C GLN A 480 -5.02 35.18 34.26
N LEU A 481 -6.36 35.21 34.30
CA LEU A 481 -7.18 34.49 33.34
C LEU A 481 -6.98 35.09 31.93
N CYS A 482 -6.96 36.42 31.82
CA CYS A 482 -6.64 37.08 30.56
C CYS A 482 -5.24 36.70 30.04
N ILE A 483 -4.24 36.55 30.91
CA ILE A 483 -2.89 36.10 30.51
C ILE A 483 -2.93 34.68 29.96
N LEU A 484 -3.67 33.75 30.59
CA LEU A 484 -3.83 32.38 30.09
C LEU A 484 -4.50 32.34 28.71
N VAL A 485 -5.55 33.15 28.49
CA VAL A 485 -6.21 33.27 27.19
C VAL A 485 -5.23 33.76 26.12
N ILE A 486 -4.47 34.82 26.42
CA ILE A 486 -3.47 35.36 25.48
C ILE A 486 -2.38 34.32 25.18
N LEU A 487 -1.95 33.54 26.19
CA LEU A 487 -0.99 32.45 26.00
C LEU A 487 -1.55 31.38 25.06
N GLY A 488 -2.80 30.96 25.24
CA GLY A 488 -3.48 30.02 24.34
C GLY A 488 -3.52 30.53 22.90
N PHE A 489 -3.83 31.82 22.69
CA PHE A 489 -3.78 32.45 21.36
C PHE A 489 -2.38 32.45 20.76
N ILE A 490 -1.33 32.74 21.54
CA ILE A 490 0.06 32.69 21.04
C ILE A 490 0.39 31.28 20.55
N ILE A 491 0.05 30.25 21.33
CA ILE A 491 0.28 28.85 20.94
C ILE A 491 -0.48 28.52 19.63
N LEU A 492 -1.74 28.95 19.52
CA LEU A 492 -2.56 28.74 18.34
C LEU A 492 -2.04 29.47 17.09
N ILE A 493 -1.47 30.67 17.24
CA ILE A 493 -0.85 31.43 16.15
C ILE A 493 0.27 30.61 15.49
N TYR A 494 1.03 29.82 16.25
CA TYR A 494 2.12 29.00 15.73
C TYR A 494 1.67 27.66 15.11
N LEU A 495 0.39 27.29 15.23
CA LEU A 495 -0.14 26.04 14.70
C LEU A 495 0.08 25.83 13.19
N PRO A 496 -0.05 26.84 12.30
CA PRO A 496 0.19 26.66 10.88
C PRO A 496 1.58 26.11 10.55
N LEU A 497 2.62 26.40 11.35
CA LEU A 497 3.97 25.87 11.12
C LEU A 497 4.01 24.33 11.19
N PHE A 498 3.18 23.73 12.03
CA PHE A 498 3.04 22.28 12.12
C PHE A 498 2.30 21.67 10.93
N SER A 499 1.52 22.49 10.19
CA SER A 499 0.78 22.06 9.00
C SER A 499 1.58 22.21 7.70
N ILE A 500 2.59 23.09 7.68
CA ILE A 500 3.45 23.34 6.50
C ILE A 500 4.32 22.09 6.18
N GLN A 501 4.73 21.34 7.20
CA GLN A 501 5.62 20.17 7.03
C GLN A 501 5.13 18.94 7.81
N VAL A 502 4.09 18.30 7.29
CA VAL A 502 3.56 17.03 7.82
C VAL A 502 4.38 15.86 7.26
N ASN A 503 5.56 15.62 7.85
CA ASN A 503 6.50 14.60 7.41
C ASN A 503 6.74 13.48 8.44
N SER A 504 6.03 13.49 9.56
CA SER A 504 6.13 12.41 10.55
C SER A 504 4.86 12.30 11.39
N VAL A 505 4.55 11.06 11.79
CA VAL A 505 3.42 10.76 12.68
C VAL A 505 3.60 11.43 14.05
N LEU A 506 4.83 11.51 14.56
CA LEU A 506 5.13 12.19 15.83
C LEU A 506 4.75 13.67 15.78
N LYS A 507 5.02 14.38 14.67
CA LYS A 507 4.57 15.77 14.51
C LYS A 507 3.05 15.88 14.55
N CYS A 508 2.32 14.92 13.98
CA CYS A 508 0.86 14.89 14.05
C CYS A 508 0.36 14.72 15.49
N GLN A 509 0.99 13.83 16.26
CA GLN A 509 0.67 13.63 17.68
C GLN A 509 0.92 14.89 18.52
N ILE A 510 2.09 15.53 18.33
CA ILE A 510 2.42 16.79 19.01
C ILE A 510 1.45 17.90 18.62
N LYS A 511 1.15 18.05 17.32
CA LYS A 511 0.19 19.02 16.80
C LYS A 511 -1.18 18.84 17.47
N PHE A 512 -1.67 17.61 17.61
CA PHE A 512 -2.94 17.33 18.28
C PHE A 512 -2.94 17.80 19.73
N ILE A 513 -1.90 17.46 20.52
CA ILE A 513 -1.79 17.89 21.93
C ILE A 513 -1.74 19.42 22.03
N ILE A 514 -0.99 20.08 21.15
CA ILE A 514 -0.87 21.54 21.11
C ILE A 514 -2.23 22.19 20.82
N ILE A 515 -2.99 21.66 19.86
CA ILE A 515 -4.34 22.15 19.53
C ILE A 515 -5.24 22.07 20.77
N GLU A 516 -5.39 20.87 21.35
CA GLU A 516 -6.28 20.65 22.50
C GLU A 516 -5.89 21.52 23.69
N THR A 517 -4.58 21.63 23.98
CA THR A 517 -4.06 22.47 25.06
C THR A 517 -4.34 23.95 24.80
N SER A 518 -4.14 24.43 23.57
CA SER A 518 -4.37 25.83 23.20
C SER A 518 -5.85 26.22 23.31
N LEU A 519 -6.76 25.35 22.85
CA LEU A 519 -8.20 25.57 22.95
C LEU A 519 -8.65 25.55 24.42
N ALA A 520 -8.13 24.62 25.22
CA ALA A 520 -8.42 24.56 26.65
C ALA A 520 -7.95 25.83 27.40
N LEU A 521 -6.76 26.35 27.08
CA LEU A 521 -6.21 27.60 27.62
C LEU A 521 -7.01 28.85 27.21
N ILE A 522 -7.75 28.80 26.10
CA ILE A 522 -8.63 29.90 25.66
C ILE A 522 -10.00 29.77 26.34
N TYR A 523 -10.70 28.65 26.12
CA TYR A 523 -12.10 28.52 26.48
C TYR A 523 -12.35 28.39 27.97
N ILE A 524 -11.53 27.64 28.72
CA ILE A 524 -11.76 27.44 30.16
C ILE A 524 -11.58 28.76 30.93
N PRO A 525 -10.50 29.55 30.74
CA PRO A 525 -10.37 30.83 31.42
C PRO A 525 -11.42 31.85 30.97
N MET A 526 -11.84 31.85 29.70
CA MET A 526 -12.93 32.71 29.22
C MET A 526 -14.26 32.36 29.92
N PHE A 527 -14.57 31.07 30.03
CA PHE A 527 -15.77 30.61 30.73
C PHE A 527 -15.73 30.99 32.22
N ALA A 528 -14.61 30.74 32.89
CA ALA A 528 -14.42 31.11 34.29
C ALA A 528 -14.53 32.64 34.53
N ALA A 529 -13.96 33.45 33.64
CA ALA A 529 -14.09 34.91 33.69
C ALA A 529 -15.56 35.34 33.53
N THR A 530 -16.28 34.71 32.60
CA THR A 530 -17.70 35.01 32.33
C THR A 530 -18.58 34.63 33.51
N LEU A 531 -18.39 33.43 34.09
CA LEU A 531 -19.09 32.99 35.29
C LEU A 531 -18.82 33.91 36.48
N ARG A 532 -17.56 34.34 36.66
CA ARG A 532 -17.20 35.29 37.72
C ARG A 532 -17.92 36.62 37.54
N VAL A 533 -17.96 37.17 36.33
CA VAL A 533 -18.69 38.41 36.04
C VAL A 533 -20.18 38.22 36.31
N PHE A 534 -20.79 37.15 35.79
CA PHE A 534 -22.20 36.81 36.00
C PHE A 534 -22.56 36.76 37.49
N TYR A 535 -21.74 36.09 38.31
CA TYR A 535 -21.94 35.98 39.76
C TYR A 535 -21.86 37.34 40.47
N ILE A 536 -20.90 38.19 40.10
CA ILE A 536 -20.78 39.56 40.66
C ILE A 536 -22.05 40.37 40.39
N TYR A 537 -22.65 40.21 39.21
CA TYR A 537 -23.88 40.92 38.84
C TYR A 537 -25.14 40.34 39.49
N THR A 538 -25.28 39.02 39.58
CA THR A 538 -26.47 38.37 40.13
C THR A 538 -26.53 38.41 41.66
N ASN A 539 -25.41 38.21 42.37
CA ASN A 539 -25.40 38.19 43.84
C ASN A 539 -25.48 39.55 44.54
N LYS A 540 -25.37 40.66 43.79
CA LYS A 540 -25.73 41.99 44.32
C LYS A 540 -27.19 42.09 44.78
N SER A 541 -28.05 41.13 44.42
CA SER A 541 -29.49 41.21 44.68
C SER A 541 -29.99 40.43 45.91
N ARG A 542 -29.29 39.41 46.46
CA ARG A 542 -29.88 38.58 47.56
C ARG A 542 -28.99 38.00 48.65
N VAL A 543 -27.65 38.02 48.60
CA VAL A 543 -26.87 37.41 49.71
C VAL A 543 -25.57 38.17 49.99
N ASN A 544 -25.41 38.58 51.24
CA ASN A 544 -24.20 39.20 51.79
C ASN A 544 -23.09 38.14 52.01
N ILE A 545 -22.73 37.38 50.97
CA ILE A 545 -21.54 36.51 50.97
C ILE A 545 -20.33 37.42 50.69
N GLY A 546 -20.01 38.23 51.69
CA GLY A 546 -18.80 39.05 51.78
C GLY A 546 -17.57 38.26 52.21
N ASN A 547 -17.65 36.93 52.37
CA ASN A 547 -16.47 36.10 52.58
C ASN A 547 -15.82 35.83 51.23
N SER A 548 -14.58 36.31 51.10
CA SER A 548 -13.81 36.44 49.86
C SER A 548 -14.01 35.28 48.89
N PHE A 549 -14.46 35.61 47.68
CA PHE A 549 -14.32 34.75 46.52
C PHE A 549 -12.86 34.31 46.43
N ASN A 550 -12.54 33.09 46.86
CA ASN A 550 -11.17 32.66 47.02
C ASN A 550 -10.60 32.33 45.64
N ASN A 551 -9.96 33.32 45.01
CA ASN A 551 -9.34 33.22 43.69
C ASN A 551 -8.51 31.95 43.54
N ASN A 552 -7.86 31.49 44.62
CA ASN A 552 -7.04 30.27 44.61
C ASN A 552 -7.86 29.03 44.24
N ARG A 553 -9.10 28.88 44.73
CA ARG A 553 -9.97 27.72 44.41
C ARG A 553 -10.32 27.67 42.92
N MET A 554 -10.63 28.81 42.32
CA MET A 554 -10.89 28.91 40.88
C MET A 554 -9.65 28.53 40.07
N TYR A 555 -8.46 29.00 40.47
CA TYR A 555 -7.21 28.61 39.81
C TYR A 555 -6.93 27.12 39.96
N TYR A 556 -7.10 26.54 41.15
CA TYR A 556 -6.94 25.10 41.34
C TYR A 556 -7.90 24.31 40.45
N ALA A 557 -9.18 24.70 40.37
CA ALA A 557 -10.14 24.04 39.51
C ALA A 557 -9.76 24.14 38.01
N ILE A 558 -9.36 25.32 37.53
CA ILE A 558 -8.89 25.49 36.15
C ILE A 558 -7.66 24.63 35.87
N THR A 559 -6.66 24.64 36.76
CA THR A 559 -5.45 23.82 36.62
C THR A 559 -5.79 22.33 36.61
N THR A 560 -6.68 21.86 37.49
CA THR A 560 -7.13 20.47 37.50
C THR A 560 -7.81 20.08 36.18
N ILE A 561 -8.71 20.93 35.65
CA ILE A 561 -9.38 20.66 34.36
C ILE A 561 -8.35 20.61 33.22
N LEU A 562 -7.39 21.54 33.19
CA LEU A 562 -6.31 21.55 32.18
C LEU A 562 -5.46 20.27 32.25
N VAL A 563 -5.09 19.81 33.45
CA VAL A 563 -4.34 18.56 33.64
C VAL A 563 -5.15 17.36 33.14
N ILE A 564 -6.46 17.32 33.42
CA ILE A 564 -7.35 16.26 32.92
C ILE A 564 -7.36 16.26 31.39
N ILE A 565 -7.55 17.42 30.74
CA ILE A 565 -7.59 17.52 29.29
C ILE A 565 -6.26 17.07 28.66
N ILE A 566 -5.13 17.56 29.15
CA ILE A 566 -3.81 17.15 28.65
C ILE A 566 -3.60 15.64 28.82
N SER A 567 -4.02 15.08 29.95
CA SER A 567 -3.92 13.64 30.22
C SER A 567 -4.79 12.83 29.26
N LEU A 568 -5.99 13.30 28.95
CA LEU A 568 -6.87 12.69 27.94
C LEU A 568 -6.29 12.78 26.53
N SER A 569 -5.73 13.93 26.14
CA SER A 569 -5.06 14.09 24.85
C SER A 569 -3.87 13.15 24.71
N LEU A 570 -3.06 12.99 25.77
CA LEU A 570 -1.97 12.01 25.81
C LEU A 570 -2.50 10.59 25.71
N PHE A 571 -3.56 10.25 26.45
CA PHE A 571 -4.20 8.95 26.36
C PHE A 571 -4.69 8.64 24.92
N ILE A 572 -5.29 9.61 24.23
CA ILE A 572 -5.70 9.47 22.82
C ILE A 572 -4.48 9.21 21.93
N VAL A 573 -3.40 9.98 22.10
CA VAL A 573 -2.15 9.82 21.33
C VAL A 573 -1.54 8.43 21.50
N PHE A 574 -1.61 7.85 22.70
CA PHE A 574 -1.08 6.50 22.97
C PHE A 574 -2.05 5.38 22.60
N SER A 575 -3.36 5.61 22.65
CA SER A 575 -4.37 4.59 22.40
C SER A 575 -4.80 4.48 20.93
N ARG A 576 -4.57 5.52 20.14
CA ARG A 576 -4.98 5.59 18.73
C ARG A 576 -3.78 5.63 17.81
N GLU A 577 -3.93 4.99 16.65
CA GLU A 577 -2.93 5.05 15.59
C GLU A 577 -3.11 6.36 14.81
N PHE A 578 -2.08 7.20 14.86
CA PHE A 578 -1.96 8.40 14.03
C PHE A 578 -1.26 8.05 12.72
N TYR A 579 -1.66 8.71 11.64
CA TYR A 579 -1.12 8.49 10.30
C TYR A 579 -1.27 9.77 9.46
N ILE A 580 -0.65 9.77 8.27
CA ILE A 580 -0.67 10.91 7.36
C ILE A 580 -1.40 10.47 6.10
N ILE A 581 -2.40 11.24 5.69
CA ILE A 581 -3.15 11.01 4.46
C ILE A 581 -2.89 12.12 3.45
N SER A 582 -2.98 11.83 2.16
CA SER A 582 -3.09 12.82 1.09
C SER A 582 -4.54 12.92 0.64
N VAL A 583 -5.08 14.14 0.61
CA VAL A 583 -6.46 14.42 0.13
C VAL A 583 -6.57 14.28 -1.39
N ARG A 584 -5.46 14.50 -2.10
CA ARG A 584 -5.37 14.40 -3.56
C ARG A 584 -4.43 13.25 -3.94
N ASP A 585 -4.49 12.82 -5.20
CA ASP A 585 -3.66 11.76 -5.76
C ASP A 585 -2.54 12.30 -6.64
N ILE A 586 -1.76 11.42 -7.26
CA ILE A 586 -0.63 11.80 -8.11
C ILE A 586 -0.98 12.64 -9.34
N LEU A 587 -2.24 12.70 -9.78
CA LEU A 587 -2.64 13.56 -10.91
C LEU A 587 -2.63 15.03 -10.52
N GLU A 588 -2.81 15.31 -9.24
CA GLU A 588 -2.82 16.64 -8.66
C GLU A 588 -1.76 16.75 -7.54
N TYR A 589 -1.59 17.93 -6.97
CA TYR A 589 -0.64 18.08 -5.87
C TYR A 589 -1.10 17.34 -4.62
N ARG A 590 -0.30 16.39 -4.14
CA ARG A 590 -0.54 15.64 -2.90
C ARG A 590 -0.34 16.53 -1.69
N TYR A 591 -1.43 16.80 -0.95
CA TYR A 591 -1.43 17.62 0.26
C TYR A 591 -1.54 16.72 1.51
N PRO A 592 -0.46 16.57 2.30
CA PRO A 592 -0.47 15.72 3.47
C PRO A 592 -1.26 16.35 4.63
N LEU A 593 -2.14 15.57 5.24
CA LEU A 593 -2.91 15.91 6.43
C LEU A 593 -2.71 14.87 7.52
N CYS A 594 -2.69 15.33 8.77
CA CYS A 594 -2.67 14.45 9.93
C CYS A 594 -4.05 13.86 10.16
N TYR A 595 -4.12 12.53 10.29
CA TYR A 595 -5.34 11.81 10.61
C TYR A 595 -5.07 10.78 11.72
N TYR A 596 -6.14 10.27 12.33
CA TYR A 596 -6.05 9.21 13.33
C TYR A 596 -7.35 8.39 13.32
N VAL A 597 -7.24 7.11 13.70
CA VAL A 597 -8.35 6.16 13.60
C VAL A 597 -9.53 6.59 14.48
N ASN A 598 -10.75 6.57 13.91
CA ASN A 598 -12.01 6.98 14.56
C ASN A 598 -12.02 8.45 15.05
N SER A 599 -11.42 9.35 14.27
CA SER A 599 -11.31 10.77 14.61
C SER A 599 -12.65 11.45 14.93
N GLU A 600 -13.71 11.14 14.19
CA GLU A 600 -15.05 11.69 14.41
C GLU A 600 -15.60 11.32 15.79
N LEU A 601 -15.49 10.05 16.18
CA LEU A 601 -15.98 9.56 17.47
C LEU A 601 -15.17 10.16 18.63
N VAL A 602 -13.85 10.28 18.47
CA VAL A 602 -12.98 10.93 19.47
C VAL A 602 -13.35 12.41 19.62
N PHE A 603 -13.62 13.10 18.51
CA PHE A 603 -14.06 14.50 18.55
C PHE A 603 -15.37 14.67 19.32
N ILE A 604 -16.37 13.79 19.09
CA ILE A 604 -17.64 13.80 19.82
C ILE A 604 -17.44 13.54 21.31
N ILE A 605 -16.58 12.57 21.67
CA ILE A 605 -16.26 12.26 23.06
C ILE A 605 -15.56 13.44 23.74
N ASN A 606 -14.58 14.06 23.08
CA ASN A 606 -13.86 15.22 23.62
C ASN A 606 -14.82 16.40 23.85
N CYS A 607 -15.68 16.71 22.88
CA CYS A 607 -16.71 17.73 23.03
C CYS A 607 -17.62 17.46 24.24
N SER A 608 -18.03 16.19 24.41
CA SER A 608 -18.90 15.76 25.50
C SER A 608 -18.22 15.84 26.86
N ILE A 609 -16.95 15.43 26.97
CA ILE A 609 -16.16 15.53 28.21
C ILE A 609 -15.96 17.00 28.59
N ILE A 610 -15.62 17.85 27.62
CA ILE A 610 -15.46 19.30 27.87
C ILE A 610 -16.77 19.89 28.39
N ALA A 611 -17.91 19.55 27.76
CA ALA A 611 -19.22 20.01 28.22
C ALA A 611 -19.55 19.55 29.66
N ILE A 612 -19.22 18.29 29.99
CA ILE A 612 -19.40 17.75 31.35
C ILE A 612 -18.49 18.49 32.35
N LEU A 613 -17.21 18.69 32.03
CA LEU A 613 -16.27 19.38 32.91
C LEU A 613 -16.69 20.84 33.16
N VAL A 614 -17.17 21.52 32.12
CA VAL A 614 -17.74 22.88 32.21
C VAL A 614 -19.00 22.90 33.08
N SER A 615 -19.85 21.87 32.97
CA SER A 615 -21.07 21.74 33.79
C SER A 615 -20.74 21.46 35.26
N ILE A 616 -19.82 20.55 35.54
CA ILE A 616 -19.32 20.27 36.90
C ILE A 616 -18.68 21.51 37.50
N PHE A 617 -17.85 22.21 36.73
CA PHE A 617 -17.26 23.48 37.17
C PHE A 617 -18.32 24.51 37.53
N SER A 618 -19.39 24.61 36.74
CA SER A 618 -20.51 25.49 37.04
C SER A 618 -21.21 25.08 38.35
N ILE A 619 -21.52 23.80 38.54
CA ILE A 619 -22.17 23.28 39.75
C ILE A 619 -21.30 23.50 41.00
N PHE A 620 -20.00 23.18 40.92
CA PHE A 620 -19.05 23.39 42.01
C PHE A 620 -18.83 24.88 42.34
N PHE A 621 -19.18 25.76 41.40
CA PHE A 621 -19.16 27.22 41.60
C PHE A 621 -20.48 27.74 42.18
N PHE A 622 -21.59 27.03 41.99
CA PHE A 622 -22.90 27.34 42.60
C PHE A 622 -23.06 26.77 44.01
N LEU A 623 -22.36 25.67 44.34
CA LEU A 623 -22.23 25.10 45.68
C LEU A 623 -21.12 25.81 46.48
#